data_AF-A0A916FR22-F1
#
_entry.id   AF-A0A916FR22-F1
#
_cell.length_a   1.000
_cell.length_b   1.000
_cell.length_c   1.000
_cell.angle_alpha   90.00
_cell.angle_beta   90.00
_cell.angle_gamma   90.00
#
_symmetry.space_group_name_H-M   'P 1'
#
loop_
_entity.id
_entity.type
_entity.pdbx_description
1 polymer ?
#
loop_
_entity_poly.entity_id
_entity_poly.type
_entity_poly.pdbx_seq_one_letter_code
_entity_poly.pdbx_strand_id
1 'polypeptide(L)'
;MPSNSPHKPGRNESCWCGSCKKYKACYLRQDEDEAKKAAPITPISSTKPFDLFKPPEPPKPRELSPEELAEQVKRSRTRSLEIVLSDSNVRPRELARVMAIT
;
A
#
# COMPACT_ATOMS: atom_id res chain seq x y z
N MET A 1 -4.24 -6.68 -40.76
CA MET A 1 -4.23 -5.25 -41.18
C MET A 1 -4.05 -4.41 -39.93
N PRO A 2 -3.05 -3.51 -39.82
CA PRO A 2 -2.94 -2.69 -38.63
C PRO A 2 -4.03 -1.60 -38.64
N SER A 3 -4.74 -1.49 -37.53
CA SER A 3 -5.78 -0.50 -37.29
C SER A 3 -5.18 0.91 -37.33
N ASN A 4 -5.52 1.68 -38.37
CA ASN A 4 -5.15 3.08 -38.53
C ASN A 4 -6.05 3.98 -37.65
N SER A 5 -6.12 3.71 -36.35
CA SER A 5 -6.44 4.75 -35.38
C SER A 5 -5.21 5.65 -35.24
N PRO A 6 -5.34 6.99 -35.11
CA PRO A 6 -4.22 7.85 -34.74
C PRO A 6 -3.76 7.44 -33.33
N HIS A 7 -2.88 6.44 -33.28
CA HIS A 7 -2.46 5.79 -32.06
C HIS A 7 -1.50 6.75 -31.38
N LYS A 8 -2.01 7.53 -30.42
CA LYS A 8 -1.15 8.33 -29.57
C LYS A 8 -0.11 7.37 -28.97
N PRO A 9 1.19 7.62 -29.18
CA PRO A 9 2.21 6.71 -28.68
C PRO A 9 2.07 6.58 -27.16
N GLY A 10 2.29 5.37 -26.65
CA GLY A 10 2.28 5.13 -25.21
C GLY A 10 3.29 6.05 -24.51
N ARG A 11 3.07 6.33 -23.22
CA ARG A 11 3.90 7.25 -22.42
C ARG A 11 5.41 7.01 -22.56
N ASN A 12 5.82 5.75 -22.66
CA ASN A 12 7.22 5.32 -22.70
C ASN A 12 7.73 5.04 -24.13
N GLU A 13 6.85 5.11 -25.13
CA GLU A 13 7.16 4.88 -26.55
C GLU A 13 7.95 6.04 -27.14
N SER A 14 8.66 5.77 -28.24
CA SER A 14 9.32 6.80 -29.04
C SER A 14 8.32 7.86 -29.48
N CYS A 15 8.69 9.13 -29.30
CA CYS A 15 7.83 10.23 -29.67
C CYS A 15 7.70 10.31 -31.20
N TRP A 16 6.47 10.55 -31.67
CA TRP A 16 6.13 10.64 -33.10
C TRP A 16 6.80 11.83 -33.83
N CYS A 17 7.35 12.79 -33.08
CA CYS A 17 8.02 13.97 -33.62
C CYS A 17 9.44 13.71 -34.18
N GLY A 18 9.92 12.46 -34.15
CA GLY A 18 11.25 12.09 -34.64
C GLY A 18 12.42 12.48 -33.73
N SER A 19 12.17 12.98 -32.51
CA SER A 19 13.21 13.43 -31.58
C SER A 19 14.03 12.30 -30.93
N CYS A 20 13.79 11.02 -31.24
CA CYS A 20 14.33 9.83 -30.55
C CYS A 20 14.14 9.81 -29.02
N LYS A 21 13.43 10.79 -28.45
CA LYS A 21 13.07 10.87 -27.04
C LYS A 21 11.74 10.15 -26.81
N LYS A 22 11.54 9.66 -25.59
CA LYS A 22 10.25 9.10 -25.16
C LYS A 22 9.15 10.16 -25.20
N TYR A 23 7.92 9.79 -25.56
CA TYR A 23 6.77 10.71 -25.62
C TYR A 23 6.57 11.49 -24.31
N LYS A 24 6.74 10.85 -23.14
CA LYS A 24 6.73 11.53 -21.82
C LYS A 24 7.68 12.72 -21.69
N ALA A 25 8.85 12.65 -22.34
CA ALA A 25 9.89 13.66 -22.26
C ALA A 25 9.79 14.73 -23.36
N CYS A 26 8.86 14.58 -24.31
CA CYS A 26 8.74 15.45 -25.47
C CYS A 26 7.37 16.15 -25.51
N TYR A 27 6.31 15.46 -25.95
CA TYR A 27 4.99 16.08 -26.19
C TYR A 27 3.94 15.80 -25.10
N LEU A 28 4.15 14.83 -24.21
CA LEU A 28 3.14 14.50 -23.20
C LEU A 28 2.71 15.71 -22.36
N ARG A 29 3.64 16.59 -21.98
CA ARG A 29 3.32 17.81 -21.21
C ARG A 29 2.42 18.77 -21.99
N GLN A 30 2.71 18.97 -23.27
CA GLN A 30 1.93 19.87 -24.13
C GLN A 30 0.52 19.31 -24.35
N ASP A 31 0.41 18.02 -24.64
CA ASP A 31 -0.89 17.35 -24.81
C ASP A 31 -1.72 17.37 -23.52
N GLU A 32 -1.08 17.20 -22.35
CA GLU A 32 -1.73 17.33 -21.04
C GLU A 32 -2.23 18.75 -20.79
N ASP A 33 -1.45 19.79 -21.14
CA ASP A 33 -1.86 21.18 -20.97
C ASP A 33 -2.94 21.62 -21.96
N GLU A 34 -2.92 21.10 -23.19
CA GLU A 34 -3.99 21.32 -24.16
C GLU A 34 -5.27 20.61 -23.75
N ALA A 35 -5.18 19.38 -23.24
CA ALA A 35 -6.33 18.64 -22.72
C ALA A 35 -7.01 19.37 -21.54
N LYS A 36 -6.23 19.99 -20.65
CA LYS A 36 -6.77 20.83 -19.55
C LYS A 36 -7.51 22.06 -20.08
N LYS A 37 -7.07 22.63 -21.20
CA LYS A 37 -7.70 23.80 -21.83
C LYS A 37 -8.96 23.43 -22.60
N ALA A 38 -9.00 22.23 -23.18
CA ALA A 38 -10.10 21.75 -24.02
C ALA A 38 -11.27 21.12 -23.23
N ALA A 39 -11.05 20.73 -21.97
CA ALA A 39 -12.11 20.17 -21.14
C ALA A 39 -13.05 21.30 -20.62
N PRO A 40 -14.39 21.19 -20.78
CA PRO A 40 -15.31 22.04 -20.05
C PRO A 40 -15.08 21.80 -18.56
N ILE A 41 -14.80 22.89 -17.85
CA ILE A 41 -14.61 22.92 -16.41
C ILE A 41 -15.96 22.56 -15.78
N THR A 42 -16.27 21.28 -15.61
CA THR A 42 -17.13 20.91 -14.49
C THR A 42 -16.24 21.02 -13.27
N PRO A 43 -16.45 22.00 -12.37
CA PRO A 43 -15.77 21.97 -11.09
C PRO A 43 -16.32 20.76 -10.35
N ILE A 44 -15.67 19.60 -10.51
CA ILE A 44 -15.67 18.63 -9.44
C ILE A 44 -14.96 19.34 -8.30
N SER A 45 -15.78 19.98 -7.48
CA SER A 45 -15.38 20.70 -6.29
C SER A 45 -14.32 19.87 -5.61
N SER A 46 -13.17 20.48 -5.40
CA SER A 46 -12.03 19.93 -4.69
C SER A 46 -12.36 19.74 -3.20
N THR A 47 -13.54 19.23 -2.88
CA THR A 47 -13.78 18.49 -1.65
C THR A 47 -12.97 17.22 -1.82
N LYS A 48 -11.89 17.10 -1.05
CA LYS A 48 -11.12 15.87 -0.96
C LYS A 48 -12.10 14.68 -0.89
N PRO A 49 -12.05 13.70 -1.82
CA PRO A 49 -12.90 12.51 -1.73
C PRO A 49 -12.65 11.67 -0.46
N PHE A 50 -11.70 12.08 0.37
CA PHE A 50 -11.16 11.32 1.50
C PHE A 50 -11.96 11.49 2.79
N ASP A 51 -12.79 12.52 2.93
CA ASP A 51 -13.56 12.75 4.16
C ASP A 51 -14.86 11.93 4.22
N LEU A 52 -15.27 11.26 3.13
CA LEU A 52 -16.49 10.45 3.10
C LEU A 52 -16.30 8.99 3.57
N PHE A 53 -15.07 8.62 3.93
CA PHE A 53 -14.78 7.32 4.55
C PHE A 53 -13.87 7.53 5.76
N LYS A 54 -14.37 8.24 6.78
CA LYS A 54 -13.80 8.10 8.13
C LYS A 54 -14.01 6.63 8.51
N PRO A 55 -12.95 5.81 8.63
CA PRO A 55 -13.12 4.44 9.09
C PRO A 55 -13.89 4.49 10.41
N PRO A 56 -14.88 3.61 10.63
CA PRO A 56 -15.54 3.56 11.92
C PRO A 56 -14.44 3.44 12.97
N GLU A 57 -14.51 4.30 13.99
CA GLU A 57 -13.52 4.30 15.06
C GLU A 57 -13.39 2.85 15.56
N PRO A 58 -12.16 2.33 15.68
CA PRO A 58 -11.97 0.96 16.11
C PRO A 58 -12.74 0.78 17.42
N PRO A 59 -13.46 -0.35 17.59
CA PRO A 59 -14.22 -0.57 18.80
C PRO A 59 -13.29 -0.40 19.99
N LYS A 60 -13.70 0.44 20.94
CA LYS A 60 -12.90 0.74 22.13
C LYS A 60 -12.48 -0.60 22.76
N PRO A 61 -11.17 -0.83 23.01
CA PRO A 61 -10.72 -2.06 23.64
C PRO A 61 -11.52 -2.26 24.91
N ARG A 62 -12.18 -3.42 25.04
CA ARG A 62 -12.86 -3.79 26.27
C ARG A 62 -11.82 -3.77 27.37
N GLU A 63 -12.06 -2.99 28.43
CA GLU A 63 -11.20 -3.05 29.61
C GLU A 63 -11.36 -4.44 30.22
N LEU A 64 -10.33 -5.26 30.06
CA LEU A 64 -10.26 -6.59 30.65
C LEU A 64 -10.07 -6.44 32.17
N SER A 65 -10.76 -7.28 32.93
CA SER A 65 -10.49 -7.40 34.37
C SER A 65 -9.00 -7.74 34.59
N PRO A 66 -8.38 -7.33 35.72
CA PRO A 66 -7.02 -7.72 36.05
C PRO A 66 -6.74 -9.22 35.94
N GLU A 67 -7.76 -10.05 36.24
CA GLU A 67 -7.67 -11.51 36.12
C GLU A 67 -7.63 -11.98 34.67
N GLU A 68 -8.49 -11.43 33.82
CA GLU A 68 -8.52 -11.72 32.37
C GLU A 68 -7.24 -11.24 31.68
N LEU A 69 -6.67 -10.10 32.11
CA LEU A 69 -5.40 -9.60 31.61
C LEU A 69 -4.24 -10.54 31.97
N ALA A 70 -4.22 -11.05 33.21
CA ALA A 70 -3.21 -12.01 33.64
C ALA A 70 -3.30 -13.31 32.85
N GLU A 71 -4.52 -13.79 32.57
CA GLU A 71 -4.74 -14.97 31.74
C GLU A 71 -4.34 -14.73 30.28
N GLN A 72 -4.65 -13.56 29.72
CA GLN A 72 -4.25 -13.17 28.37
C GLN A 72 -2.73 -13.08 28.24
N VAL A 73 -2.02 -12.51 29.21
CA VAL A 73 -0.55 -12.46 29.23
C VAL A 73 0.04 -13.88 29.30
N LYS A 74 -0.50 -14.76 30.15
CA LYS A 74 -0.08 -16.16 30.22
C LYS A 74 -0.27 -16.86 28.87
N ARG A 75 -1.45 -16.72 28.25
CA ARG A 75 -1.79 -17.32 26.95
C ARG A 75 -0.93 -16.77 25.81
N SER A 76 -0.59 -15.49 25.86
CA SER A 76 0.30 -14.84 24.88
C SER A 76 1.71 -15.41 25.00
N ARG A 77 2.22 -15.52 26.23
CA ARG A 77 3.55 -16.05 26.52
C ARG A 77 3.69 -17.53 26.13
N THR A 78 2.68 -18.36 26.41
CA THR A 78 2.70 -19.77 25.98
C THR A 78 2.67 -19.89 24.45
N ARG A 79 1.85 -19.10 23.77
CA ARG A 79 1.78 -19.10 22.30
C ARG A 79 3.10 -18.65 21.65
N SER A 80 3.77 -17.64 22.22
CA SER A 80 5.10 -17.24 21.75
C SER A 80 6.14 -18.34 21.94
N LEU A 81 6.08 -19.08 23.06
CA LEU A 81 6.97 -20.22 23.30
C LEU A 81 6.72 -21.36 22.29
N GLU A 82 5.46 -21.69 22.01
CA GLU A 82 5.09 -22.72 21.03
C GLU A 82 5.58 -22.38 19.62
N ILE A 83 5.49 -21.10 19.23
CA ILE A 83 6.01 -20.64 17.93
C ILE A 83 7.52 -20.84 17.84
N VAL A 84 8.26 -20.47 18.88
CA VAL A 84 9.73 -20.63 18.92
C VAL A 84 10.12 -22.11 18.94
N LEU A 85 9.35 -22.96 19.61
CA LEU A 85 9.57 -24.42 19.65
C LEU A 85 9.25 -25.12 18.32
N SER A 86 8.31 -24.57 17.54
CA SER A 86 7.86 -25.14 16.27
C SER A 86 8.74 -24.71 15.08
N ASP A 87 9.60 -23.71 15.27
CA ASP A 87 10.45 -23.19 14.21
C ASP A 87 11.75 -24.02 14.08
N SER A 88 11.80 -24.86 13.04
CA SER A 88 12.95 -25.73 12.74
C SER A 88 14.24 -24.99 12.39
N ASN A 89 14.18 -23.66 12.22
CA ASN A 89 15.32 -22.82 11.84
C ASN A 89 15.98 -22.14 13.05
N VAL A 90 15.40 -22.27 14.25
CA VAL A 90 15.98 -21.72 15.49
C VAL A 90 17.21 -22.53 15.90
N ARG A 91 18.34 -21.83 16.09
CA ARG A 91 19.59 -22.47 16.55
C ARG A 91 19.42 -22.98 17.99
N PRO A 92 19.95 -24.15 18.37
CA PRO A 92 19.80 -24.72 19.72
C PRO A 92 20.22 -23.78 20.86
N ARG A 93 21.24 -22.96 20.65
CA ARG A 93 21.70 -21.95 21.63
C ARG A 93 20.72 -20.80 21.83
N GLU A 94 19.95 -20.47 20.80
CA GLU A 94 18.98 -19.39 20.82
C GLU A 94 17.70 -19.83 21.52
N LEU A 95 17.25 -21.06 21.23
CA LEU A 95 16.17 -21.72 21.97
C LEU A 95 16.50 -21.82 23.48
N ALA A 96 17.71 -22.26 23.83
CA ALA A 96 18.15 -22.36 25.23
C ALA A 96 18.15 -21.00 25.95
N ARG A 97 18.47 -19.90 25.26
CA ARG A 97 18.40 -18.54 25.82
C ARG A 97 16.96 -18.09 26.06
N VAL A 98 16.05 -18.38 25.13
CA VAL A 98 14.63 -18.03 25.25
C VAL A 98 14.00 -18.79 26.43
N MET A 99 14.29 -20.09 26.55
CA MET A 99 13.79 -20.92 27.67
C MET A 99 14.37 -20.52 29.04
N ALA A 100 15.55 -19.90 29.09
CA ALA A 100 16.16 -19.45 30.34
C ALA A 100 15.57 -18.13 30.88
N ILE A 101 14.83 -17.38 30.05
CA ILE A 101 14.25 -16.06 30.41
C ILE A 101 12.76 -16.18 30.77
N THR A 102 12.09 -17.24 30.30
CA THR A 102 10.72 -17.57 30.68
C THR A 102 10.68 -18.26 32.04
#